data_AF-A0A661CL58-F1
#
_entry.id   AF-A0A661CL58-F1
#
_cell.length_a   1.000
_cell.length_b   1.000
_cell.length_c   1.000
_cell.angle_alpha   90.00
_cell.angle_beta   90.00
_cell.angle_gamma   90.00
#
_symmetry.space_group_name_H-M   'P 1'
#
loop_
_entity.id
_entity.type
_entity.pdbx_description
1 polymer ?
#
loop_
_entity_poly.entity_id
_entity_poly.type
_entity_poly.pdbx_seq_one_letter_code
_entity_poly.pdbx_strand_id
1 'polypeptide(L)' 'MMYLPLIAKQAPEYRLYIAVDTNAHQSAFQRQIVQFLVQLHHIPLIVVDFEKEEVTQWID' A
#
# COMPACT_ATOMS: atom_id res chain seq x y z
N MET A 1 6.86 1.61 -7.91
CA MET A 1 7.77 2.77 -7.76
C MET A 1 7.54 3.87 -8.78
N MET A 2 7.39 3.57 -10.08
CA MET A 2 7.23 4.63 -11.11
C MET A 2 5.90 5.41 -11.03
N TYR A 3 4.79 4.73 -10.72
CA TYR A 3 3.46 5.36 -10.78
C TYR A 3 3.18 6.36 -9.64
N LEU A 4 3.71 6.12 -8.43
CA LEU A 4 3.54 7.02 -7.28
C LEU A 4 3.99 8.47 -7.58
N PRO A 5 5.24 8.73 -7.99
CA PRO A 5 5.69 10.09 -8.31
C PRO A 5 5.07 10.64 -9.60
N LEU A 6 4.67 9.76 -10.54
CA LEU A 6 4.03 10.19 -11.78
C LEU A 6 2.64 10.79 -11.50
N ILE A 7 1.81 10.07 -10.75
CA ILE A 7 0.45 10.52 -10.41
C ILE A 7 0.49 11.74 -9.49
N ALA A 8 1.37 11.74 -8.48
CA ALA A 8 1.58 12.92 -7.64
C ALA A 8 1.95 14.18 -8.44
N LYS A 9 2.59 14.02 -9.61
CA LYS A 9 2.94 15.12 -10.51
C LYS A 9 1.85 15.47 -11.52
N GLN A 10 1.17 14.47 -12.09
CA GLN A 10 0.24 14.67 -13.21
C GLN A 10 -1.22 14.86 -12.78
N ALA A 11 -1.61 14.30 -11.64
CA ALA A 11 -2.97 14.35 -11.12
C ALA A 11 -2.94 14.36 -9.58
N PRO A 12 -2.42 15.45 -8.97
CA PRO A 12 -2.18 15.55 -7.53
C PRO A 12 -3.45 15.47 -6.67
N GLU A 13 -4.63 15.66 -7.26
CA GLU A 13 -5.93 15.48 -6.62
C GLU A 13 -6.25 14.00 -6.32
N TYR A 14 -5.53 13.06 -6.95
CA TYR A 14 -5.66 11.63 -6.70
C TYR A 14 -4.49 11.11 -5.88
N ARG A 15 -4.82 10.30 -4.86
CA ARG A 15 -3.82 9.57 -4.07
C ARG A 15 -3.78 8.12 -4.53
N LEU A 16 -2.62 7.67 -4.97
CA LEU A 16 -2.40 6.30 -5.41
C LEU A 16 -2.02 5.43 -4.20
N TYR A 17 -2.77 4.35 -3.97
CA TYR A 17 -2.49 3.33 -2.96
C TYR A 17 -2.15 2.00 -3.61
N ILE A 18 -1.33 1.17 -2.95
CA ILE A 18 -1.12 -0.23 -3.33
C ILE A 18 -2.04 -1.11 -2.50
N ALA A 19 -2.94 -1.84 -3.18
CA ALA A 19 -3.82 -2.80 -2.53
C ALA A 19 -3.08 -4.09 -2.17
N VAL A 20 -3.27 -4.55 -0.93
CA VAL A 20 -2.65 -5.76 -0.40
C VAL A 20 -3.68 -6.60 0.33
N ASP A 21 -3.63 -7.92 0.12
CA ASP A 21 -4.46 -8.87 0.87
C ASP A 21 -4.13 -8.81 2.37
N THR A 22 -5.14 -9.05 3.22
CA THR A 22 -4.98 -9.06 4.67
C THR A 22 -3.97 -10.12 5.13
N ASN A 23 -3.94 -11.30 4.53
CA ASN A 23 -2.95 -12.34 4.88
C ASN A 23 -1.55 -11.93 4.45
N ALA A 24 -1.41 -11.33 3.25
CA ALA A 24 -0.13 -10.79 2.80
C ALA A 24 0.37 -9.68 3.74
N HIS A 25 -0.53 -8.79 4.19
CA HIS A 25 -0.22 -7.73 5.13
C HIS A 25 0.24 -8.28 6.50
N GLN A 26 -0.40 -9.33 7.00
CA GLN A 26 -0.08 -9.96 8.29
C GLN A 26 1.14 -10.89 8.25
N SER A 27 1.61 -11.28 7.06
CA SER A 27 2.75 -12.20 6.90
C SER A 27 3.93 -11.53 6.21
N ALA A 28 3.90 -11.41 4.87
CA ALA A 28 4.99 -10.90 4.06
C ALA A 28 5.37 -9.46 4.44
N PHE A 29 4.39 -8.60 4.70
CA PHE A 29 4.61 -7.21 5.10
C PHE A 29 5.07 -7.03 6.54
N GLN A 30 5.03 -8.08 7.38
CA GLN A 30 5.62 -8.04 8.73
C GLN A 30 7.11 -8.39 8.74
N ARG A 31 7.67 -8.82 7.59
CA ARG A 31 9.10 -9.05 7.47
C ARG A 31 9.84 -7.72 7.51
N GLN A 32 10.87 -7.64 8.33
CA GLN A 32 11.63 -6.41 8.59
C GLN A 32 12.12 -5.71 7.31
N ILE A 33 12.58 -6.46 6.32
CA ILE A 33 13.02 -5.90 5.03
C ILE A 33 11.89 -5.25 4.24
N VAL A 34 10.68 -5.83 4.28
CA VAL A 34 9.52 -5.29 3.57
C VAL A 34 9.03 -4.03 4.28
N GLN A 35 8.94 -4.05 5.61
CA GLN A 35 8.61 -2.85 6.39
C GLN A 35 9.61 -1.72 6.13
N PHE A 36 10.90 -2.02 6.14
CA PHE A 36 11.95 -1.05 5.84
C PHE A 36 11.77 -0.40 4.47
N LEU A 37 11.52 -1.20 3.42
CA LEU A 37 11.32 -0.68 2.06
C LEU A 37 10.03 0.13 1.92
N VAL A 38 8.94 -0.33 2.54
CA VAL A 38 7.64 0.39 2.55
C VAL A 38 7.80 1.76 3.20
N GLN A 39 8.47 1.82 4.36
CA GLN A 39 8.73 3.07 5.08
C GLN A 39 9.69 3.98 4.33
N LEU A 40 10.81 3.45 3.84
CA LEU A 40 11.82 4.22 3.09
C LEU A 40 11.22 4.94 1.88
N HIS A 41 10.30 4.27 1.17
CA HIS A 41 9.66 4.79 -0.02
C HIS A 41 8.30 5.46 0.22
N HIS A 42 7.85 5.57 1.47
CA HIS A 42 6.54 6.11 1.85
C HIS A 42 5.44 5.54 0.96
N ILE A 43 5.37 4.20 0.88
CA ILE A 43 4.40 3.52 0.02
C ILE A 43 3.05 3.48 0.75
N PRO A 44 2.05 4.24 0.31
CA PRO A 44 0.71 4.14 0.87
C PRO A 44 0.07 2.81 0.47
N LEU A 45 -0.54 2.13 1.45
CA LEU A 45 -1.17 0.82 1.28
C LEU A 45 -2.66 0.89 1.62
N ILE A 46 -3.44 0.08 0.91
CA ILE A 46 -4.81 -0.24 1.29
C ILE A 46 -4.89 -1.74 1.55
N VAL A 47 -5.28 -2.14 2.75
CA VAL A 47 -5.42 -3.54 3.13
C VAL A 47 -6.85 -3.96 2.84
N VAL A 48 -7.00 -5.06 2.10
CA VAL A 48 -8.27 -5.58 1.63
C VAL A 48 -8.43 -7.01 2.13
N ASP A 49 -9.59 -7.33 2.68
CA ASP A 49 -10.03 -8.71 2.91
C ASP A 49 -10.74 -9.18 1.64
N PHE A 50 -10.09 -10.05 0.87
CA PHE A 50 -10.64 -10.52 -0.40
C PHE A 50 -11.77 -11.53 -0.25
N GLU A 51 -11.92 -12.19 0.90
CA GLU A 51 -13.03 -13.12 1.14
C GLU A 51 -14.33 -12.36 1.40
N LYS A 52 -14.23 -11.19 2.06
CA LYS A 52 -15.38 -10.32 2.35
C LYS A 52 -15.54 -9.16 1.38
N GLU A 53 -14.61 -9.01 0.45
CA GLU A 53 -14.53 -7.88 -0.50
C GLU A 53 -14.57 -6.50 0.20
N GLU A 54 -13.93 -6.38 1.36
CA GLU A 54 -13.94 -5.17 2.18
C GLU A 54 -12.55 -4.58 2.39
N VAL A 55 -12.50 -3.25 2.42
CA VAL A 55 -11.28 -2.54 2.83
C VAL A 55 -11.19 -2.58 4.35
N THR A 56 -10.14 -3.21 4.87
CA THR A 56 -9.92 -3.33 6.31
C THR A 56 -9.07 -2.20 6.86
N GLN A 57 -8.17 -1.62 6.06
CA GLN A 57 -7.29 -0.54 6.50
C GLN A 57 -6.78 0.35 5.37
N TRP A 58 -6.52 1.60 5.70
CA TRP A 58 -5.76 2.55 4.89
C TRP A 58 -4.49 2.92 5.66
N ILE A 59 -3.32 2.86 5.01
CA ILE A 59 -2.01 3.15 5.59
C ILE A 59 -1.33 4.16 4.68
N ASP A 60 -0.93 5.29 5.23
CA ASP A 60 -0.21 6.36 4.51
C ASP A 60 1.31 6.19 4.64
#